data_AF-A0A9W6VLS1-F1
#
_entry.id   AF-A0A9W6VLS1-F1
#
_cell.length_a   1.000
_cell.length_b   1.000
_cell.length_c   1.000
_cell.angle_alpha   90.00
_cell.angle_beta   90.00
_cell.angle_gamma   90.00
#
_symmetry.space_group_name_H-M   'P 1'
#
loop_
_entity.id
_entity.type
_entity.pdbx_description
1 polymer ?
#
loop_
_entity_poly.entity_id
_entity_poly.type
_entity_poly.pdbx_seq_one_letter_code
_entity_poly.pdbx_strand_id
1 'polypeptide(L)' 'MELVETANACADLDSMAPLRPVIDAWKDTALIHADPELRDQLKRPLDGADYGPVTVEDA' A
#
# COMPACT_ATOMS: atom_id res chain seq x y z
N MET A 1 -12.49 12.20 -14.17
CA MET A 1 -11.82 11.04 -13.53
C MET A 1 -10.86 11.66 -12.53
N GLU A 2 -11.18 11.62 -11.24
CA GLU A 2 -10.58 12.50 -10.22
C GLU A 2 -9.05 12.41 -10.15
N LEU A 3 -8.45 11.22 -10.23
CA LEU A 3 -6.99 11.06 -10.24
C LEU A 3 -6.28 11.85 -11.36
N VAL A 4 -6.85 11.84 -12.57
CA VAL A 4 -6.26 12.55 -13.73
C VAL A 4 -6.35 14.06 -13.55
N GLU A 5 -7.45 14.54 -12.97
CA GLU A 5 -7.64 15.95 -12.65
C GLU A 5 -6.64 16.40 -11.57
N THR A 6 -6.46 15.60 -10.52
CA THR A 6 -5.48 15.84 -9.47
C THR A 6 -4.04 15.80 -10.02
N ALA A 7 -3.73 14.90 -10.96
CA ALA A 7 -2.41 14.84 -11.59
C ALA A 7 -2.11 16.08 -12.45
N ASN A 8 -3.09 16.55 -13.23
CA ASN A 8 -2.95 17.78 -13.99
C ASN A 8 -2.76 18.99 -13.07
N ALA A 9 -3.54 19.10 -11.99
CA ALA A 9 -3.38 20.18 -11.00
C ALA A 9 -1.99 20.14 -10.32
N CYS A 10 -1.45 18.96 -10.03
CA CYS A 10 -0.09 18.81 -9.49
C CYS A 10 0.98 19.28 -10.48
N ALA A 11 0.79 18.99 -11.79
CA ALA A 11 1.70 19.46 -12.84
C ALA A 11 1.62 20.99 -13.01
N ASP A 12 0.41 21.56 -13.00
CA ASP A 12 0.19 23.01 -13.08
C ASP A 12 0.85 23.76 -11.91
N LEU A 13 0.93 23.13 -10.74
CA LEU A 13 1.53 23.68 -9.53
C LEU A 13 3.02 23.33 -9.35
N ASP A 14 3.63 22.64 -10.32
CA ASP A 14 4.99 22.07 -10.24
C ASP A 14 5.28 21.35 -8.91
N SER A 15 4.27 20.61 -8.43
CA SER A 15 4.30 19.95 -7.12
C SER A 15 3.57 18.62 -7.17
N MET A 16 4.35 17.54 -7.13
CA MET A 16 3.84 16.16 -7.09
C MET A 16 3.58 15.64 -5.67
N ALA A 17 3.73 16.49 -4.64
CA ALA A 17 3.54 16.10 -3.25
C ALA A 17 2.17 15.43 -2.98
N PRO A 18 1.04 15.91 -3.53
CA PRO A 18 -0.26 15.27 -3.30
C PRO A 18 -0.39 13.86 -3.88
N LEU A 19 0.32 13.57 -4.98
CA LEU A 19 0.31 12.25 -5.62
C LEU A 19 1.26 11.24 -4.98
N ARG A 20 2.24 11.71 -4.19
CA ARG A 20 3.30 10.86 -3.64
C ARG A 20 2.77 9.66 -2.83
N PRO A 21 1.80 9.82 -1.90
CA PRO A 21 1.26 8.69 -1.15
C PRO A 21 0.58 7.64 -2.03
N VAL A 22 -0.11 8.09 -3.09
CA VAL A 22 -0.79 7.19 -4.04
C VAL A 22 0.24 6.36 -4.82
N ILE A 23 1.31 7.01 -5.30
CA ILE A 23 2.38 6.35 -6.03
C ILE A 23 3.09 5.33 -5.13
N ASP A 24 3.38 5.70 -3.89
CA ASP A 24 4.08 4.82 -2.95
C ASP A 24 3.22 3.59 -2.62
N ALA A 25 1.92 3.76 -2.31
CA ALA A 25 1.00 2.64 -2.09
C ALA A 25 0.87 1.71 -3.31
N TRP A 26 0.87 2.28 -4.52
CA TRP A 26 0.78 1.50 -5.74
C TRP A 26 2.07 0.70 -6.00
N LYS A 27 3.24 1.28 -5.72
CA LYS A 27 4.52 0.58 -5.77
C LYS A 27 4.58 -0.58 -4.78
N ASP A 28 4.17 -0.35 -3.54
CA ASP A 28 4.17 -1.39 -2.51
C ASP A 28 3.30 -2.59 -2.92
N THR A 29 2.12 -2.30 -3.48
CA THR A 29 1.24 -3.33 -4.02
C THR A 29 1.87 -4.04 -5.21
N ALA A 30 2.48 -3.30 -6.14
CA ALA A 30 3.14 -3.87 -7.30
C ALA A 30 4.30 -4.79 -6.91
N LEU A 31 5.08 -4.43 -5.89
CA LEU A 31 6.19 -5.25 -5.37
C LEU A 31 5.69 -6.58 -4.82
N ILE A 32 4.60 -6.57 -4.05
CA ILE A 32 3.95 -7.81 -3.58
C ILE A 32 3.55 -8.70 -4.76
N HIS A 33 2.95 -8.11 -5.80
CA HIS A 33 2.46 -8.86 -6.94
C HIS A 33 3.57 -9.33 -7.90
N ALA A 34 4.72 -8.65 -7.91
CA ALA A 34 5.90 -9.03 -8.69
C ALA A 34 6.61 -10.26 -8.13
N ASP A 35 6.41 -10.58 -6.84
CA ASP A 35 6.86 -11.81 -6.19
C ASP A 35 5.69 -12.78 -6.01
N PRO A 36 5.53 -13.80 -6.89
CA PRO A 36 4.43 -14.74 -6.80
C PRO A 36 4.41 -15.54 -5.51
N GLU A 37 5.57 -15.85 -4.93
CA GLU A 37 5.67 -16.63 -3.70
C GLU A 37 5.17 -15.80 -2.52
N LEU A 38 5.66 -14.56 -2.38
CA LEU A 38 5.19 -13.62 -1.37
C LEU A 38 3.68 -13.35 -1.50
N ARG A 39 3.20 -13.12 -2.73
CA ARG A 39 1.78 -12.91 -3.00
C ARG A 39 0.93 -14.09 -2.51
N ASP A 40 1.35 -15.31 -2.78
CA ASP A 40 0.59 -16.50 -2.42
C ASP A 40 0.64 -16.76 -0.90
N GLN A 41 1.74 -16.41 -0.23
CA GLN A 41 1.83 -16.40 1.23
C GLN A 41 0.88 -15.37 1.84
N LEU A 42 0.87 -14.12 1.36
CA LEU A 42 0.03 -13.04 1.88
C LEU A 42 -1.46 -13.24 1.61
N LYS A 43 -1.82 -14.00 0.57
CA LYS A 43 -3.21 -14.36 0.25
C LYS A 43 -3.69 -15.64 0.91
N ARG A 44 -2.82 -16.34 1.65
CA ARG A 44 -3.20 -17.56 2.35
C ARG A 44 -4.31 -17.24 3.37
N PRO A 45 -5.39 -18.04 3.43
CA PRO A 45 -6.37 -17.92 4.49
C PRO A 45 -5.72 -18.02 5.86
N LEU A 46 -6.13 -17.15 6.79
CA LEU A 46 -5.77 -17.33 8.19
C LEU A 46 -6.38 -18.64 8.70
N ASP A 47 -5.66 -19.31 9.59
CA ASP A 47 -6.08 -20.57 10.20
C ASP A 47 -7.26 -20.43 11.18
N GLY A 48 -7.70 -19.19 11.43
CA GLY A 48 -8.77 -18.87 12.36
C GLY A 48 -8.37 -19.00 13.83
N ALA A 49 -7.08 -19.21 14.12
CA ALA A 49 -6.58 -19.24 15.48
C ALA A 49 -6.51 -17.82 16.05
N ASP A 50 -7.02 -17.65 17.27
CA ASP A 50 -6.75 -16.47 18.08
C ASP A 50 -5.37 -16.65 18.73
N TYR A 51 -4.42 -15.81 18.34
CA TYR A 51 -3.05 -15.81 18.87
C TYR A 51 -2.94 -15.05 20.20
N GLY A 52 -4.06 -14.66 20.78
CA GLY A 52 -4.14 -13.91 22.02
C GLY A 52 -3.98 -12.40 21.82
N PRO A 53 -4.16 -11.62 22.90
CA PRO A 53 -4.03 -10.17 22.85
C PRO A 53 -2.59 -9.76 22.49
N VAL A 54 -2.46 -8.85 21.53
CA VAL A 54 -1.17 -8.25 21.17
C VAL A 54 -0.67 -7.42 22.35
N THR A 55 0.38 -7.89 23.01
CA THR A 55 1.11 -7.10 24.00
C THR A 55 2.08 -6.19 23.26
N VAL A 56 1.83 -4.88 23.30
CA VAL A 56 2.86 -3.92 22.92
C VAL A 56 3.89 -3.94 24.03
N GLU A 57 5.09 -4.46 23.77
CA GLU A 57 6.21 -4.26 24.70
C GLU A 57 6.48 -2.74 24.75
N ASP A 58 6.38 -2.15 25.94
CA ASP A 58 6.73 -0.74 26.15
C ASP A 58 8.20 -0.54 25.72
N ALA A 59 8.41 0.26 24.67
CA ALA A 59 9.71 0.59 24.08
C ALA A 59 10.45 1.68 24.86
#